data_AF-D7GEC4-F1
#
_entry.id   AF-D7GEC4-F1
#
_cell.length_a   1.000
_cell.length_b   1.000
_cell.length_c   1.000
_cell.angle_alpha   90.00
_cell.angle_beta   90.00
_cell.angle_gamma   90.00
#
_symmetry.space_group_name_H-M   'P 1'
#
loop_
_entity.id
_entity.type
_entity.pdbx_description
1 polymer ?
#
loop_
_entity_poly.entity_id
_entity_poly.type
_entity_poly.pdbx_seq_one_letter_code
_entity_poly.pdbx_strand_id
1 'polypeptide(L)' 'MSTDRDSSVQPTPTSPDDAPLPPVTGNDQVDRALAALGQLPTLDVEQRIARLGAAQEQLQAILNGSRDAGIPMPDPPAR' A
#
# COMPACT_ATOMS: atom_id res chain seq x y z
N MET A 1 0.74 44.69 -15.19
CA MET A 1 0.28 43.81 -16.28
C MET A 1 0.43 42.38 -15.80
N SER A 2 -0.67 41.64 -15.81
CA SER A 2 -0.87 40.27 -15.31
C SER A 2 -0.27 39.20 -16.23
N THR A 3 0.03 38.04 -15.65
CA THR A 3 -0.14 36.66 -16.17
C THR A 3 0.48 35.75 -15.09
N ASP A 4 -0.30 35.25 -14.14
CA ASP A 4 -1.20 34.10 -14.29
C ASP A 4 -0.54 32.96 -15.07
N ARG A 5 0.09 32.04 -14.33
CA ARG A 5 0.29 30.68 -14.79
C ARG A 5 -0.01 29.76 -13.62
N ASP A 6 -1.31 29.65 -13.39
CA ASP A 6 -1.96 28.52 -12.76
C ASP A 6 -1.37 27.21 -13.31
N SER A 7 -0.36 26.66 -12.62
CA SER A 7 0.10 25.29 -12.84
C SER A 7 -0.87 24.36 -12.14
N SER A 8 -2.12 24.31 -12.63
CA SER A 8 -3.01 23.19 -12.41
C SER A 8 -2.38 21.96 -13.06
N VAL A 9 -1.53 21.26 -12.31
CA VAL A 9 -1.28 19.84 -12.54
C VAL A 9 -2.60 19.12 -12.37
N GLN A 10 -3.41 19.09 -13.43
CA GLN A 10 -4.51 18.15 -13.53
C GLN A 10 -3.88 16.76 -13.38
N PRO A 11 -4.25 15.97 -12.35
CA PRO A 11 -3.82 14.59 -12.30
C PRO A 11 -4.37 13.92 -13.55
N THR A 12 -3.49 13.54 -14.47
CA THR A 12 -3.86 12.67 -15.58
C THR A 12 -4.59 11.48 -15.00
N PRO A 13 -5.78 11.13 -15.50
CA PRO A 13 -6.48 9.94 -15.03
C PRO A 13 -5.61 8.74 -15.41
N THR A 14 -4.85 8.24 -14.43
CA THR A 14 -4.18 6.94 -14.51
C THR A 14 -5.26 5.94 -14.89
N SER A 15 -5.14 5.37 -16.08
CA SER A 15 -6.00 4.27 -16.50
C SER A 15 -5.98 3.21 -15.39
N PRO A 16 -7.11 2.58 -15.04
CA PRO A 16 -7.14 1.58 -13.97
C PRO A 16 -6.21 0.39 -14.22
N ASP A 17 -5.76 0.21 -15.46
CA ASP A 17 -4.77 -0.77 -15.91
C ASP A 17 -3.31 -0.38 -15.60
N ASP A 18 -3.04 0.92 -15.41
CA ASP A 18 -1.72 1.48 -15.06
C ASP A 18 -1.62 1.69 -13.54
N ALA A 19 -2.41 0.94 -12.77
CA ALA A 19 -2.24 0.90 -11.32
C ALA A 19 -0.87 0.27 -11.03
N PRO A 20 0.06 0.98 -10.35
CA PRO A 20 1.35 0.43 -10.04
C PRO A 20 1.15 -0.86 -9.24
N LEU A 21 1.68 -1.97 -9.78
CA LEU A 21 1.67 -3.25 -9.10
C LEU A 21 2.28 -3.06 -7.70
N PRO A 22 1.68 -3.65 -6.66
CA PRO A 22 2.23 -3.54 -5.32
C PRO A 22 3.66 -4.11 -5.28
N PRO A 23 4.55 -3.52 -4.47
CA PRO A 23 5.91 -4.03 -4.33
C PRO A 23 5.90 -5.46 -3.79
N VAL A 24 6.78 -6.30 -4.34
CA VAL A 24 7.00 -7.67 -3.86
C VAL A 24 8.02 -7.61 -2.72
N THR A 25 7.64 -8.13 -1.57
CA THR A 25 8.42 -8.13 -0.32
C THR A 25 9.17 -9.44 -0.10
N GLY A 26 8.83 -10.50 -0.85
CA GLY A 26 9.38 -11.84 -0.66
C GLY A 26 8.75 -12.58 0.51
N ASN A 27 7.72 -12.01 1.13
CA ASN A 27 6.89 -12.64 2.15
C ASN A 27 5.49 -12.88 1.57
N ASP A 28 5.17 -14.15 1.32
CA ASP A 28 3.91 -14.56 0.68
C ASP A 28 2.64 -14.06 1.39
N GLN A 29 2.71 -13.79 2.69
CA GLN A 29 1.57 -13.27 3.45
C GLN A 29 1.39 -11.77 3.24
N VAL A 30 2.49 -11.03 3.21
CA VAL A 30 2.52 -9.59 2.94
C VAL A 30 2.18 -9.32 1.47
N ASP A 31 2.75 -10.09 0.55
CA ASP A 31 2.52 -9.95 -0.89
C ASP A 31 1.06 -10.21 -1.25
N ARG A 32 0.40 -11.18 -0.58
CA ARG A 32 -1.05 -11.40 -0.71
C ARG A 32 -1.88 -10.24 -0.16
N ALA A 33 -1.49 -9.65 0.97
CA ALA A 33 -2.19 -8.50 1.53
C ALA A 33 -2.11 -7.29 0.60
N LEU A 34 -0.93 -7.07 -0.02
CA LEU A 34 -0.71 -5.97 -0.95
C LEU A 34 -1.37 -6.20 -2.31
N ALA A 35 -1.37 -7.44 -2.83
CA ALA A 35 -2.07 -7.80 -4.07
C ALA A 35 -3.58 -7.48 -4.00
N ALA A 36 -4.19 -7.63 -2.82
CA ALA A 36 -5.59 -7.30 -2.60
C ALA A 36 -5.90 -5.78 -2.74
N LEU A 37 -4.87 -4.93 -2.69
CA LEU A 37 -4.95 -3.47 -2.83
C LEU A 37 -4.79 -2.97 -4.28
N GLY A 38 -4.28 -3.79 -5.20
CA GLY A 38 -4.02 -3.38 -6.59
C GLY A 38 -5.28 -2.96 -7.37
N GLN A 39 -6.46 -3.38 -6.93
CA GLN A 39 -7.76 -3.04 -7.57
C GLN A 39 -8.52 -1.93 -6.84
N LEU A 40 -7.92 -1.27 -5.83
CA LEU A 40 -8.57 -0.15 -5.14
C LEU A 40 -9.11 0.96 -6.06
N PRO A 41 -8.42 1.35 -7.16
CA PRO A 41 -8.91 2.43 -8.03
C PRO A 41 -10.25 2.10 -8.71
N THR A 42 -10.56 0.82 -8.90
CA THR A 42 -11.77 0.36 -9.62
C THR A 42 -12.96 0.10 -8.71
N LEU A 43 -12.76 0.10 -7.39
CA LEU A 43 -13.80 -0.14 -6.39
C LEU A 43 -14.55 1.15 -6.06
N ASP A 44 -15.79 1.04 -5.56
CA ASP A 44 -16.49 2.18 -4.97
C ASP A 44 -15.89 2.57 -3.61
N VAL A 45 -16.29 3.72 -3.06
CA VAL A 45 -15.66 4.26 -1.83
C VAL A 45 -15.85 3.34 -0.64
N GLU A 46 -17.03 2.73 -0.49
CA GLU A 46 -17.30 1.80 0.61
C GLU A 46 -16.46 0.52 0.49
N GLN A 47 -16.37 -0.06 -0.71
CA GLN A 47 -15.54 -1.22 -0.99
C GLN A 47 -14.06 -0.90 -0.80
N ARG A 48 -13.59 0.29 -1.18
CA ARG A 48 -12.20 0.72 -0.93
C ARG A 48 -11.90 0.75 0.56
N ILE A 49 -12.78 1.36 1.36
CA ILE A 49 -12.61 1.44 2.82
C ILE A 49 -12.59 0.03 3.42
N ALA A 50 -13.52 -0.85 3.01
CA ALA A 50 -13.55 -2.22 3.49
C ALA A 50 -12.28 -3.00 3.11
N ARG A 51 -11.78 -2.83 1.88
CA ARG A 51 -10.57 -3.50 1.39
C ARG A 51 -9.32 -3.01 2.10
N LEU A 52 -9.22 -1.70 2.34
CA LEU A 52 -8.13 -1.09 3.11
C LEU A 52 -8.13 -1.57 4.56
N GLY A 53 -9.30 -1.63 5.20
CA GLY A 53 -9.45 -2.14 6.56
C GLY A 53 -9.00 -3.59 6.68
N ALA A 54 -9.45 -4.45 5.77
CA ALA A 54 -9.05 -5.86 5.74
C ALA A 54 -7.53 -6.05 5.54
N ALA A 55 -6.92 -5.28 4.63
CA ALA A 55 -5.48 -5.34 4.42
C ALA A 55 -4.70 -4.83 5.64
N GLN A 56 -5.18 -3.77 6.30
CA GLN A 56 -4.58 -3.25 7.53
C GLN A 56 -4.62 -4.30 8.64
N GLU A 57 -5.75 -4.95 8.87
CA GLU A 57 -5.90 -6.01 9.87
C GLU A 57 -4.96 -7.20 9.58
N GLN A 58 -4.87 -7.62 8.32
CA GLN A 58 -4.00 -8.71 7.91
C GLN A 58 -2.51 -8.37 8.15
N LEU A 59 -2.08 -7.15 7.79
CA LEU A 59 -0.71 -6.70 8.04
C LEU A 59 -0.43 -6.58 9.55
N GLN A 60 -1.39 -6.09 10.32
CA GLN A 60 -1.28 -6.02 11.78
C GLN A 60 -1.12 -7.41 12.40
N ALA A 61 -1.88 -8.40 11.92
CA ALA A 61 -1.77 -9.79 12.38
C ALA A 61 -0.39 -10.39 12.05
N ILE A 62 0.14 -10.13 10.85
CA ILE A 62 1.48 -10.57 10.45
C ILE A 62 2.56 -9.96 11.36
N LEU A 63 2.46 -8.65 11.65
CA LEU A 63 3.40 -7.96 12.53
C LEU A 63 3.34 -8.49 13.97
N ASN A 64 2.14 -8.72 14.49
CA ASN A 64 1.96 -9.28 15.84
C ASN A 64 2.49 -10.72 15.90
N GLY A 65 2.17 -11.56 14.92
CA GLY A 65 2.70 -12.92 14.83
C GLY A 65 4.22 -12.97 14.69
N SER A 66 4.82 -12.03 13.96
CA SER A 66 6.29 -11.91 13.85
C SER A 66 6.95 -11.49 15.16
N ARG A 67 6.27 -10.63 15.95
CA ARG A 67 6.72 -10.22 17.28
C ARG A 67 6.63 -11.37 18.29
N ASP A 68 5.55 -12.14 18.26
CA ASP A 68 5.36 -13.31 19.12
C ASP A 68 6.26 -14.49 18.74
N ALA A 69 6.61 -14.61 17.45
CA ALA A 69 7.57 -15.60 16.96
C ALA A 69 9.01 -15.33 17.45
N GLY A 70 9.26 -14.21 18.12
CA GLY A 70 10.55 -13.91 18.73
C GLY A 70 11.69 -13.81 17.72
N ILE A 71 11.41 -13.40 16.47
CA ILE A 71 12.47 -13.16 15.48
C ILE A 71 13.37 -12.07 16.07
N PRO A 72 14.63 -12.40 16.41
CA PRO A 72 15.53 -11.43 17.01
C PRO A 72 15.73 -10.31 16.00
N MET A 73 15.47 -9.07 16.43
CA MET A 73 15.80 -7.90 15.63
C MET A 73 17.31 -7.94 15.36
N PRO A 74 17.77 -7.91 14.10
CA PRO A 74 19.20 -7.88 13.82
C PRO A 74 19.80 -6.64 14.50
N ASP A 75 20.92 -6.83 15.18
CA ASP A 75 21.62 -5.72 15.82
C ASP A 75 21.90 -4.63 14.77
N PRO A 76 21.61 -3.35 15.09
CA PRO A 76 21.95 -2.27 14.18
C PRO A 76 23.45 -2.31 13.89
N PRO A 77 23.89 -2.01 12.65
CA PRO A 77 25.31 -2.05 12.31
C PRO A 77 26.07 -1.12 13.26
N ALA A 78 27.11 -1.67 13.90
CA ALA A 78 28.01 -0.91 14.74
C ALA A 78 28.55 0.28 13.92
N ARG A 79 28.41 1.49 14.45
CA ARG A 79 28.89 2.73 13.84
C ARG A 79 30.42 2.77 13.76
#